data_AF-A0A161I856-F1
#
_entry.id   AF-A0A161I856-F1
#
_cell.length_a   1.000
_cell.length_b   1.000
_cell.length_c   1.000
_cell.angle_alpha   90.00
_cell.angle_beta   90.00
_cell.angle_gamma   90.00
#
_symmetry.space_group_name_H-M   'P 1'
#
loop_
_entity.id
_entity.type
_entity.pdbx_description
1 polymer ?
#
loop_
_entity_poly.entity_id
_entity_poly.type
_entity_poly.pdbx_seq_one_letter_code
_entity_poly.pdbx_strand_id
1 'polypeptide(L)'
;MSTRHTGRRLAAATATTAVVLGVTALGAVPATAHGGHGGHGGHGDKDDYEILVVGETLGFRHSHIDEVTEALIGLGQDNGFTVDVWDPPNSSAGWWGSGSPGQPDLTLPSTPFTSTENLSQYSSIVFVSPVDNTNSLNPATPRLLDDAELAALQGYVHDGGGVVGLHAATDTMHTSPWYTDLVGGGARFSGHPQQQTATMRVESPAHPSMEGVPLVWERWDEWYNYTLNPRENVHVLMTLDESTYTGGTMGEDHPIAWCQNFEGGRSWYQGAGHVEESWTDPTFLTSVLRGVEWTAGKVSGGGNCVTWSEVDGLVDDLGDGHGRDRAAAKVIGKQLDKAEQLADADKPWKAVLVLRTSAVLADALVRGDAGDVLHDKIDDLADWQKGLAQAGL
;
A
#
# COMPACT_ATOMS: atom_id res chain seq x y z
N MET A 1 5.14 59.65 30.79
CA MET A 1 6.54 59.97 30.44
C MET A 1 7.47 59.28 31.43
N SER A 2 8.40 58.47 30.92
CA SER A 2 9.72 58.14 31.49
C SER A 2 9.85 57.65 32.96
N THR A 3 10.26 56.38 33.06
CA THR A 3 11.36 55.81 33.86
C THR A 3 11.33 55.65 35.40
N ARG A 4 11.83 54.45 35.77
CA ARG A 4 12.74 54.06 36.89
C ARG A 4 12.17 53.57 38.24
N HIS A 5 12.46 52.28 38.47
CA HIS A 5 13.03 51.62 39.66
C HIS A 5 12.78 52.14 41.08
N THR A 6 12.39 51.22 41.96
CA THR A 6 12.83 50.96 43.36
C THR A 6 11.87 49.90 43.94
N GLY A 7 12.16 48.97 44.84
CA GLY A 7 13.31 48.57 45.65
C GLY A 7 12.89 47.37 46.54
N ARG A 8 13.89 46.59 46.98
CA ARG A 8 13.86 45.34 47.80
C ARG A 8 13.05 45.36 49.11
N ARG A 9 12.62 44.15 49.55
CA ARG A 9 12.81 43.51 50.90
C ARG A 9 12.24 42.05 50.85
N LEU A 10 13.03 40.98 51.07
CA LEU A 10 13.25 40.22 52.35
C LEU A 10 11.93 39.80 53.04
N ALA A 11 11.64 38.58 53.50
CA ALA A 11 12.29 37.25 53.65
C ALA A 11 11.11 36.24 53.82
N ALA A 12 11.26 34.92 53.62
CA ALA A 12 11.53 34.00 54.72
C ALA A 12 11.68 32.56 54.19
N ALA A 13 12.57 31.82 54.84
CA ALA A 13 12.92 30.44 54.60
C ALA A 13 11.92 29.46 55.25
N THR A 14 11.75 28.30 54.62
CA THR A 14 11.54 27.04 55.33
C THR A 14 12.30 25.94 54.59
N ALA A 15 13.21 25.30 55.31
CA ALA A 15 14.00 24.17 54.88
C ALA A 15 13.23 22.87 55.14
N THR A 16 13.36 21.91 54.22
CA THR A 16 13.12 20.50 54.52
C THR A 16 14.18 19.67 53.81
N THR A 17 15.00 19.01 54.61
CA THR A 17 16.10 18.12 54.24
C THR A 17 15.57 16.72 53.97
N ALA A 18 16.07 16.02 52.93
CA ALA A 18 16.30 14.57 52.98
C ALA A 18 17.15 14.06 51.80
N VAL A 19 18.40 13.72 52.16
CA VAL A 19 19.21 12.55 51.77
C VAL A 19 19.52 12.30 50.28
N VAL A 20 20.80 12.52 49.96
CA VAL A 20 21.54 12.02 48.80
C VAL A 20 22.13 10.66 49.13
N LEU A 21 21.98 9.68 48.22
CA LEU A 21 22.84 8.50 48.11
C LEU A 21 23.66 8.64 46.83
N GLY A 22 24.97 8.84 46.99
CA GLY A 22 25.92 8.85 45.90
C GLY A 22 26.50 7.46 45.65
N VAL A 23 26.73 7.13 44.38
CA VAL A 23 27.78 6.19 43.98
C VAL A 23 28.48 6.77 42.76
N THR A 24 29.81 6.81 42.86
CA THR A 24 30.80 7.37 41.94
C THR A 24 30.99 6.51 40.70
N ALA A 25 31.03 7.13 39.51
CA ALA A 25 31.61 6.54 38.29
C ALA A 25 32.89 7.30 37.92
N LEU A 26 34.01 6.57 37.80
CA LEU A 26 35.29 7.06 37.28
C LEU A 26 35.38 6.75 35.78
N GLY A 27 35.79 7.75 34.99
CA GLY A 27 36.16 7.62 33.56
C GLY A 27 37.46 6.81 33.37
N ALA A 28 37.55 5.99 32.31
CA ALA A 28 38.05 6.29 30.94
C ALA A 28 39.59 6.14 30.87
N VAL A 29 40.30 5.52 29.90
CA VAL A 29 40.15 5.09 28.47
C VAL A 29 41.29 4.03 28.17
N PRO A 30 41.70 3.63 26.94
CA PRO A 30 41.10 2.90 25.80
C PRO A 30 41.77 1.54 25.41
N ALA A 31 41.06 0.80 24.55
CA ALA A 31 41.42 -0.08 23.42
C ALA A 31 42.77 -0.86 23.32
N THR A 32 42.65 -2.17 23.03
CA THR A 32 43.33 -2.85 21.89
C THR A 32 42.51 -4.06 21.42
N ALA A 33 42.36 -4.19 20.09
CA ALA A 33 41.68 -5.29 19.41
C ALA A 33 42.58 -6.54 19.22
N HIS A 34 41.99 -7.74 19.17
CA HIS A 34 42.34 -8.82 18.22
C HIS A 34 41.26 -9.91 18.20
N GLY A 35 40.99 -10.44 17.00
CA GLY A 35 39.79 -11.19 16.64
C GLY A 35 39.75 -12.67 16.99
N GLY A 36 38.59 -13.27 16.69
CA GLY A 36 38.32 -14.71 16.76
C GLY A 36 36.88 -15.02 16.33
N HIS A 37 36.73 -15.69 15.19
CA HIS A 37 35.49 -16.27 14.68
C HIS A 37 34.90 -17.34 15.62
N GLY A 38 33.57 -17.39 15.67
CA GLY A 38 32.79 -18.62 15.87
C GLY A 38 31.82 -18.61 17.05
N GLY A 39 30.53 -18.83 16.77
CA GLY A 39 29.59 -19.46 17.69
C GLY A 39 28.32 -18.67 18.01
N HIS A 40 27.20 -19.15 17.47
CA HIS A 40 25.83 -18.69 17.67
C HIS A 40 25.32 -18.71 19.12
N GLY A 41 24.33 -17.84 19.36
CA GLY A 41 23.26 -17.96 20.37
C GLY A 41 22.89 -16.60 20.94
N GLY A 42 21.69 -16.04 20.78
CA GLY A 42 20.47 -16.48 20.12
C GLY A 42 19.33 -15.56 20.58
N HIS A 43 18.69 -14.88 19.63
CA HIS A 43 17.32 -14.36 19.68
C HIS A 43 16.85 -14.25 18.22
N GLY A 44 16.57 -15.39 17.60
CA GLY A 44 15.74 -15.45 16.41
C GLY A 44 14.31 -15.79 16.87
N ASP A 45 13.35 -14.94 16.52
CA ASP A 45 11.93 -15.28 16.28
C ASP A 45 11.13 -14.01 15.92
N LYS A 46 11.20 -13.58 14.65
CA LYS A 46 10.13 -13.09 13.76
C LYS A 46 10.68 -13.26 12.34
N ASP A 47 9.87 -13.71 11.39
CA ASP A 47 10.33 -14.09 10.05
C ASP A 47 10.87 -12.90 9.24
N ASP A 48 12.14 -12.55 9.46
CA ASP A 48 12.86 -11.50 8.72
C ASP A 48 12.66 -11.70 7.21
N TYR A 49 12.26 -10.64 6.51
CA TYR A 49 12.08 -10.63 5.06
C TYR A 49 12.71 -9.39 4.46
N GLU A 50 12.81 -9.33 3.13
CA GLU A 50 13.42 -8.22 2.44
C GLU A 50 12.42 -7.56 1.49
N ILE A 51 12.50 -6.25 1.36
CA ILE A 51 11.76 -5.50 0.34
C ILE A 51 12.72 -4.70 -0.54
N LEU A 52 12.28 -4.43 -1.76
CA LEU A 52 12.97 -3.52 -2.67
C LEU A 52 12.21 -2.20 -2.76
N VAL A 53 12.86 -1.09 -2.45
CA VAL A 53 12.35 0.26 -2.69
C VAL A 53 12.86 0.78 -4.01
N VAL A 54 11.94 1.15 -4.91
CA VAL A 54 12.24 1.70 -6.24
C VAL A 54 11.90 3.19 -6.23
N GLY A 55 12.93 4.03 -6.08
CA GLY A 55 12.83 5.49 -6.13
C GLY A 55 13.23 6.11 -7.48
N GLU A 56 13.65 5.27 -8.43
CA GLU A 56 14.05 5.73 -9.77
C GLU A 56 12.92 6.47 -10.49
N THR A 57 13.27 7.57 -11.16
CA THR A 57 12.36 8.33 -12.02
C THR A 57 13.10 8.80 -13.27
N LEU A 58 12.49 8.71 -14.45
CA LEU A 58 13.01 9.33 -15.69
C LEU A 58 12.38 10.70 -15.97
N GLY A 59 11.40 11.10 -15.16
CA GLY A 59 10.66 12.35 -15.27
C GLY A 59 10.83 13.23 -14.05
N PHE A 60 9.73 13.88 -13.62
CA PHE A 60 9.72 14.66 -12.39
C PHE A 60 10.13 13.77 -11.21
N ARG A 61 10.93 14.31 -10.29
CA ARG A 61 11.26 13.65 -9.03
C ARG A 61 10.49 14.36 -7.92
N HIS A 62 9.57 13.64 -7.29
CA HIS A 62 8.90 14.14 -6.10
C HIS A 62 9.89 14.29 -4.93
N SER A 63 9.74 15.35 -4.13
CA SER A 63 10.70 15.61 -3.05
C SER A 63 10.67 14.54 -1.98
N HIS A 64 9.49 13.95 -1.72
CA HIS A 64 9.27 12.97 -0.65
C HIS A 64 9.93 11.59 -0.85
N ILE A 65 10.53 11.31 -2.02
CA ILE A 65 11.09 9.99 -2.33
C ILE A 65 12.18 9.59 -1.31
N ASP A 66 13.01 10.55 -0.89
CA ASP A 66 14.08 10.30 0.08
C ASP A 66 13.48 10.01 1.47
N GLU A 67 12.47 10.78 1.89
CA GLU A 67 11.76 10.58 3.15
C GLU A 67 11.04 9.23 3.21
N VAL A 68 10.48 8.76 2.08
CA VAL A 68 9.87 7.42 2.01
C VAL A 68 10.91 6.34 2.24
N THR A 69 12.06 6.43 1.56
CA THR A 69 13.14 5.46 1.68
C THR A 69 13.63 5.39 3.11
N GLU A 70 13.89 6.53 3.75
CA GLU A 70 14.31 6.59 5.15
C GLU A 70 13.23 6.02 6.10
N ALA A 71 11.96 6.36 5.87
CA ALA A 71 10.85 5.85 6.66
C ALA A 71 10.70 4.33 6.54
N LEU A 72 10.81 3.76 5.33
CA LEU A 72 10.72 2.31 5.12
C LEU A 72 11.91 1.56 5.72
N ILE A 73 13.12 2.12 5.66
CA ILE A 73 14.30 1.57 6.36
C ILE A 73 14.06 1.55 7.87
N GLY A 74 13.56 2.65 8.44
CA GLY A 74 13.22 2.73 9.86
C GLY A 74 12.14 1.73 10.28
N LEU A 75 11.06 1.65 9.50
CA LEU A 75 10.00 0.65 9.70
C LEU A 75 10.54 -0.78 9.64
N GLY A 76 11.46 -1.08 8.72
CA GLY A 76 12.10 -2.38 8.61
C GLY A 76 12.89 -2.76 9.85
N GLN A 77 13.69 -1.82 10.37
CA GLN A 77 14.45 -2.00 11.61
C GLN A 77 13.54 -2.30 12.81
N ASP A 78 12.37 -1.66 12.87
CA ASP A 78 11.42 -1.82 13.98
C ASP A 78 10.52 -3.06 13.85
N ASN A 79 10.30 -3.56 12.63
CA ASN A 79 9.29 -4.59 12.35
C ASN A 79 9.83 -5.90 11.75
N GLY A 80 11.15 -6.03 11.58
CA GLY A 80 11.78 -7.28 11.15
C GLY A 80 11.76 -7.47 9.63
N PHE A 81 12.17 -6.44 8.89
CA PHE A 81 12.52 -6.59 7.47
C PHE A 81 13.69 -5.69 7.07
N THR A 82 14.42 -6.09 6.03
CA THR A 82 15.48 -5.28 5.41
C THR A 82 14.96 -4.59 4.16
N VAL A 83 15.66 -3.52 3.76
CA VAL A 83 15.32 -2.70 2.60
C VAL A 83 16.54 -2.58 1.71
N ASP A 84 16.44 -3.08 0.50
CA ASP A 84 17.32 -2.70 -0.60
C ASP A 84 16.70 -1.55 -1.37
N VAL A 85 17.54 -0.69 -1.94
CA VAL A 85 17.11 0.53 -2.64
C VAL A 85 17.61 0.50 -4.09
N TRP A 86 16.71 0.75 -5.04
CA TRP A 86 17.03 1.05 -6.42
C TRP A 86 16.56 2.47 -6.75
N ASP A 87 17.50 3.41 -6.68
CA ASP A 87 17.29 4.83 -6.95
C ASP A 87 18.58 5.45 -7.49
N PRO A 88 19.03 5.03 -8.69
CA PRO A 88 20.24 5.54 -9.29
C PRO A 88 20.09 7.01 -9.73
N PRO A 89 21.16 7.82 -9.68
CA PRO A 89 21.18 9.11 -10.32
C PRO A 89 20.97 8.97 -11.83
N ASN A 90 20.20 9.87 -12.44
CA ASN A 90 20.09 9.97 -13.88
C ASN A 90 20.06 11.43 -14.35
N SER A 91 20.36 11.63 -15.63
CA SER A 91 20.40 12.95 -16.26
C SER A 91 19.20 13.19 -17.17
N SER A 92 18.07 12.51 -16.95
CA SER A 92 16.85 12.66 -17.76
C SER A 92 16.23 14.02 -17.51
N ALA A 93 16.66 15.01 -18.29
CA ALA A 93 16.24 16.39 -18.14
C ALA A 93 14.96 16.68 -18.92
N GLY A 94 14.14 17.58 -18.38
CA GLY A 94 12.94 18.08 -19.04
C GLY A 94 12.57 19.47 -18.54
N TRP A 95 11.32 19.88 -18.75
CA TRP A 95 10.84 21.18 -18.27
C TRP A 95 10.82 21.26 -16.72
N TRP A 96 10.89 20.12 -16.03
CA TRP A 96 10.93 19.98 -14.58
C TRP A 96 12.33 20.13 -13.96
N GLY A 97 13.41 20.05 -14.74
CA GLY A 97 14.76 20.11 -14.18
C GLY A 97 15.79 19.23 -14.88
N SER A 98 16.96 19.09 -14.25
CA SER A 98 18.16 18.46 -14.83
C SER A 98 18.29 16.95 -14.61
N GLY A 99 17.19 16.25 -14.30
CA GLY A 99 17.19 14.82 -13.93
C GLY A 99 17.02 14.58 -12.43
N SER A 100 17.30 13.35 -12.01
CA SER A 100 17.20 12.90 -10.61
C SER A 100 18.60 12.72 -9.99
N PRO A 101 18.88 13.28 -8.80
CA PRO A 101 20.11 12.98 -8.07
C PRO A 101 20.17 11.53 -7.57
N GLY A 102 19.04 10.84 -7.49
CA GLY A 102 18.91 9.52 -6.86
C GLY A 102 19.42 9.50 -5.42
N GLN A 103 19.67 8.30 -4.89
CA GLN A 103 20.25 8.07 -3.57
C GLN A 103 21.54 7.23 -3.73
N PRO A 104 22.64 7.82 -4.24
CA PRO A 104 23.84 7.06 -4.65
C PRO A 104 24.55 6.31 -3.52
N ASP A 105 24.36 6.73 -2.27
CA ASP A 105 24.92 6.07 -1.09
C ASP A 105 24.10 4.85 -0.63
N LEU A 106 22.84 4.73 -1.07
CA LEU A 106 21.92 3.65 -0.71
C LEU A 106 21.63 2.71 -1.89
N THR A 107 21.62 3.24 -3.12
CA THR A 107 21.19 2.49 -4.30
C THR A 107 22.09 1.29 -4.57
N LEU A 108 21.48 0.19 -4.98
CA LEU A 108 22.18 -0.99 -5.47
C LEU A 108 23.11 -0.61 -6.65
N PRO A 109 24.23 -1.32 -6.83
CA PRO A 109 25.24 -0.98 -7.84
C PRO A 109 24.80 -1.27 -9.29
N SER A 110 23.73 -2.05 -9.47
CA SER A 110 23.12 -2.37 -10.75
C SER A 110 21.63 -2.64 -10.56
N THR A 111 20.84 -2.51 -11.64
CA THR A 111 19.39 -2.77 -11.62
C THR A 111 19.10 -4.15 -11.00
N PRO A 112 18.16 -4.26 -10.05
CA PRO A 112 17.70 -5.55 -9.54
C PRO A 112 16.77 -6.28 -10.52
N PHE A 113 16.26 -5.60 -11.56
CA PHE A 113 15.29 -6.13 -12.53
C PHE A 113 15.95 -7.00 -13.62
N THR A 114 16.99 -7.77 -13.29
CA THR A 114 17.71 -8.60 -14.26
C THR A 114 16.99 -9.90 -14.61
N SER A 115 16.19 -10.44 -13.70
CA SER A 115 15.42 -11.68 -13.87
C SER A 115 14.40 -11.84 -12.75
N THR A 116 13.38 -12.67 -12.98
CA THR A 116 12.41 -13.09 -11.95
C THR A 116 13.11 -13.73 -10.75
N GLU A 117 14.09 -14.61 -10.98
CA GLU A 117 14.88 -15.24 -9.92
C GLU A 117 15.56 -14.20 -9.01
N ASN A 118 16.12 -13.14 -9.60
CA ASN A 118 16.77 -12.10 -8.81
C ASN A 118 15.76 -11.27 -7.99
N LEU A 119 14.55 -11.09 -8.50
CA LEU A 119 13.50 -10.39 -7.77
C LEU A 119 12.84 -11.27 -6.68
N SER A 120 12.92 -12.60 -6.79
CA SER A 120 12.29 -13.54 -5.84
C SER A 120 12.81 -13.47 -4.40
N GLN A 121 13.95 -12.82 -4.17
CA GLN A 121 14.47 -12.56 -2.82
C GLN A 121 13.63 -11.52 -2.07
N TYR A 122 12.94 -10.63 -2.79
CA TYR A 122 12.09 -9.61 -2.19
C TYR A 122 10.69 -10.15 -1.97
N SER A 123 10.17 -9.99 -0.77
CA SER A 123 8.76 -10.32 -0.48
C SER A 123 7.80 -9.25 -0.99
N SER A 124 8.28 -8.01 -1.15
CA SER A 124 7.51 -6.93 -1.78
C SER A 124 8.43 -5.93 -2.48
N ILE A 125 7.97 -5.37 -3.59
CA ILE A 125 8.63 -4.29 -4.33
C ILE A 125 7.78 -3.02 -4.20
N VAL A 126 8.35 -1.94 -3.70
CA VAL A 126 7.68 -0.67 -3.42
C VAL A 126 8.10 0.37 -4.45
N PHE A 127 7.20 0.73 -5.36
CA PHE A 127 7.40 1.85 -6.30
C PHE A 127 7.03 3.17 -5.62
N VAL A 128 8.05 3.99 -5.37
CA VAL A 128 7.92 5.27 -4.65
C VAL A 128 7.84 6.41 -5.65
N SER A 129 6.61 6.78 -6.02
CA SER A 129 6.34 7.92 -6.93
C SER A 129 7.21 7.99 -8.20
N PRO A 130 7.44 6.87 -8.92
CA PRO A 130 8.15 6.96 -10.18
C PRO A 130 7.36 7.81 -11.19
N VAL A 131 8.09 8.52 -12.05
CA VAL A 131 7.53 9.23 -13.22
C VAL A 131 8.49 9.01 -14.39
N ASP A 132 7.97 8.79 -15.60
CA ASP A 132 8.79 8.54 -16.81
C ASP A 132 8.33 9.29 -18.08
N ASN A 133 7.41 10.25 -17.95
CA ASN A 133 6.86 11.07 -19.04
C ASN A 133 6.13 10.30 -20.15
N THR A 134 5.69 9.07 -19.89
CA THR A 134 4.99 8.26 -20.87
C THR A 134 3.52 8.65 -21.05
N ASN A 135 3.05 9.71 -20.37
CA ASN A 135 1.66 10.19 -20.33
C ASN A 135 1.10 10.51 -21.73
N SER A 136 1.96 10.88 -22.68
CA SER A 136 1.60 11.08 -24.10
C SER A 136 1.18 9.80 -24.83
N LEU A 137 1.36 8.63 -24.22
CA LEU A 137 1.14 7.30 -24.80
C LEU A 137 1.96 7.02 -26.06
N ASN A 138 3.02 7.79 -26.30
CA ASN A 138 3.95 7.53 -27.39
C ASN A 138 4.82 6.31 -27.06
N PRO A 139 4.72 5.18 -27.78
CA PRO A 139 5.50 3.98 -27.49
C PRO A 139 7.01 4.16 -27.71
N ALA A 140 7.43 5.25 -28.36
CA ALA A 140 8.85 5.59 -28.51
C ALA A 140 9.44 6.34 -27.30
N THR A 141 8.60 6.80 -26.36
CA THR A 141 9.09 7.39 -25.10
C THR A 141 9.59 6.25 -24.20
N PRO A 142 10.85 6.28 -23.73
CA PRO A 142 11.36 5.28 -22.81
C PRO A 142 10.50 5.19 -21.55
N ARG A 143 10.20 3.96 -21.13
CA ARG A 143 9.59 3.66 -19.84
C ARG A 143 10.64 3.61 -18.74
N LEU A 144 10.20 3.70 -17.49
CA LEU A 144 11.03 3.45 -16.30
C LEU A 144 11.76 2.11 -16.39
N LEU A 145 10.99 1.04 -16.65
CA LEU A 145 11.53 -0.30 -16.91
C LEU A 145 11.50 -0.58 -18.41
N ASP A 146 12.64 -1.05 -18.93
CA ASP A 146 12.69 -1.53 -20.31
C ASP A 146 11.91 -2.84 -20.50
N ASP A 147 11.86 -3.39 -21.72
CA ASP A 147 11.09 -4.61 -21.99
C ASP A 147 11.60 -5.84 -21.22
N ALA A 148 12.92 -5.95 -20.98
CA ALA A 148 13.50 -7.07 -20.25
C ALA A 148 13.28 -6.94 -18.74
N GLU A 149 13.42 -5.74 -18.20
CA GLU A 149 13.15 -5.44 -16.80
C GLU A 149 11.65 -5.57 -16.46
N LEU A 150 10.77 -5.10 -17.35
CA LEU A 150 9.34 -5.29 -17.22
C LEU A 150 8.97 -6.79 -17.26
N ALA A 151 9.61 -7.58 -18.12
CA ALA A 151 9.39 -9.04 -18.16
C ALA A 151 9.85 -9.73 -16.86
N ALA A 152 10.93 -9.25 -16.23
CA ALA A 152 11.36 -9.75 -14.93
C ALA A 152 10.31 -9.46 -13.84
N LEU A 153 9.77 -8.23 -13.80
CA LEU A 153 8.70 -7.83 -12.89
C LEU A 153 7.42 -8.65 -13.12
N GLN A 154 7.05 -8.89 -14.38
CA GLN A 154 5.91 -9.74 -14.75
C GLN A 154 6.05 -11.15 -14.16
N GLY A 155 7.20 -11.80 -14.38
CA GLY A 155 7.45 -13.12 -13.81
C GLY A 155 7.44 -13.12 -12.28
N TYR A 156 7.99 -12.07 -11.64
CA TYR A 156 7.95 -11.93 -10.18
C TYR A 156 6.52 -11.88 -9.65
N VAL A 157 5.64 -11.10 -10.29
CA VAL A 157 4.22 -11.04 -9.92
C VAL A 157 3.52 -12.38 -10.18
N HIS A 158 3.79 -13.04 -11.31
CA HIS A 158 3.21 -14.36 -11.62
C HIS A 158 3.60 -15.44 -10.60
N ASP A 159 4.80 -15.34 -10.02
CA ASP A 159 5.30 -16.25 -9.00
C ASP A 159 4.82 -15.88 -7.58
N GLY A 160 3.89 -14.93 -7.45
CA GLY A 160 3.26 -14.55 -6.18
C GLY A 160 3.87 -13.34 -5.48
N GLY A 161 4.75 -12.60 -6.16
CA GLY A 161 5.39 -11.41 -5.64
C GLY A 161 4.43 -10.28 -5.28
N GLY A 162 4.75 -9.56 -4.20
CA GLY A 162 4.03 -8.37 -3.75
C GLY A 162 4.53 -7.08 -4.41
N VAL A 163 3.62 -6.17 -4.75
CA VAL A 163 3.91 -4.84 -5.28
C VAL A 163 3.15 -3.78 -4.50
N VAL A 164 3.85 -2.72 -4.08
CA VAL A 164 3.25 -1.53 -3.50
C VAL A 164 3.47 -0.35 -4.44
N GLY A 165 2.41 0.36 -4.80
CA GLY A 165 2.48 1.63 -5.52
C GLY A 165 2.15 2.81 -4.61
N LEU A 166 3.05 3.79 -4.54
CA LEU A 166 2.83 5.00 -3.74
C LEU A 166 2.70 6.21 -4.65
N HIS A 167 1.68 7.02 -4.37
CA HIS A 167 1.39 8.32 -4.98
C HIS A 167 1.51 8.30 -6.50
N ALA A 168 2.65 8.76 -7.04
CA ALA A 168 2.88 8.84 -8.49
C ALA A 168 3.16 7.50 -9.17
N ALA A 169 3.06 6.37 -8.47
CA ALA A 169 3.14 5.05 -9.10
C ALA A 169 2.09 4.81 -10.21
N THR A 170 1.01 5.61 -10.27
CA THR A 170 0.04 5.64 -11.40
C THR A 170 0.39 6.63 -12.53
N ASP A 171 1.47 7.41 -12.38
CA ASP A 171 2.00 8.42 -13.33
C ASP A 171 3.29 7.95 -14.02
N THR A 172 3.42 6.64 -14.21
CA THR A 172 4.58 6.04 -14.89
C THR A 172 4.16 4.89 -15.78
N MET A 173 5.03 4.53 -16.73
CA MET A 173 4.89 3.37 -17.61
C MET A 173 3.52 3.29 -18.31
N HIS A 174 2.92 4.43 -18.66
CA HIS A 174 1.59 4.53 -19.27
C HIS A 174 1.48 3.76 -20.60
N THR A 175 2.61 3.50 -21.28
CA THR A 175 2.67 2.67 -22.51
C THR A 175 2.68 1.16 -22.24
N SER A 176 2.67 0.75 -20.97
CA SER A 176 2.45 -0.62 -20.51
C SER A 176 1.05 -0.75 -19.91
N PRO A 177 0.06 -1.26 -20.67
CA PRO A 177 -1.26 -1.57 -20.13
C PRO A 177 -1.18 -2.52 -18.93
N TRP A 178 -0.27 -3.51 -18.99
CA TRP A 178 -0.06 -4.46 -17.91
C TRP A 178 0.32 -3.80 -16.58
N TYR A 179 1.27 -2.84 -16.59
CA TYR A 179 1.64 -2.13 -15.36
C TYR A 179 0.50 -1.22 -14.87
N THR A 180 -0.23 -0.61 -15.81
CA THR A 180 -1.43 0.19 -15.51
C THR A 180 -2.49 -0.65 -14.80
N ASP A 181 -2.68 -1.90 -15.23
CA ASP A 181 -3.61 -2.82 -14.59
C ASP A 181 -3.08 -3.28 -13.22
N LEU A 182 -1.79 -3.63 -13.11
CA LEU A 182 -1.15 -4.05 -11.85
C LEU A 182 -1.27 -3.01 -10.73
N VAL A 183 -0.91 -1.75 -10.99
CA VAL A 183 -0.89 -0.72 -9.94
C VAL A 183 -2.21 0.04 -9.87
N GLY A 184 -2.81 0.32 -11.02
CA GLY A 184 -3.96 1.22 -11.14
C GLY A 184 -5.31 0.53 -11.34
N GLY A 185 -5.37 -0.78 -11.57
CA GLY A 185 -6.60 -1.43 -12.01
C GLY A 185 -7.16 -0.82 -13.30
N GLY A 186 -6.28 -0.35 -14.19
CA GLY A 186 -6.64 0.37 -15.40
C GLY A 186 -6.57 1.90 -15.26
N ALA A 187 -6.57 2.44 -14.04
CA ALA A 187 -6.47 3.86 -13.77
C ALA A 187 -5.02 4.37 -13.92
N ARG A 188 -4.87 5.52 -14.57
CA ARG A 188 -3.61 6.27 -14.67
C ARG A 188 -3.81 7.67 -14.10
N PHE A 189 -2.74 8.31 -13.69
CA PHE A 189 -2.76 9.73 -13.36
C PHE A 189 -3.31 10.56 -14.54
N SER A 190 -4.19 11.50 -14.23
CA SER A 190 -4.78 12.45 -15.17
C SER A 190 -4.41 13.89 -14.83
N GLY A 191 -4.25 14.20 -13.55
CA GLY A 191 -3.95 15.53 -13.03
C GLY A 191 -4.23 15.62 -11.54
N HIS A 192 -3.99 16.78 -10.94
CA HIS A 192 -4.36 17.08 -9.57
C HIS A 192 -4.63 18.59 -9.43
N PRO A 193 -5.46 19.03 -8.47
CA PRO A 193 -5.55 20.45 -8.12
C PRO A 193 -4.32 20.88 -7.30
N GLN A 194 -4.32 22.14 -6.87
CA GLN A 194 -3.36 22.59 -5.84
C GLN A 194 -3.50 21.71 -4.59
N GLN A 195 -2.38 21.46 -3.91
CA GLN A 195 -2.36 20.80 -2.61
C GLN A 195 -3.35 21.48 -1.67
N GLN A 196 -4.15 20.69 -0.97
CA GLN A 196 -5.17 21.19 -0.07
C GLN A 196 -5.61 20.13 0.93
N THR A 197 -6.34 20.53 1.96
CA THR A 197 -6.96 19.57 2.88
C THR A 197 -8.15 18.88 2.22
N ALA A 198 -8.25 17.56 2.35
CA ALA A 198 -9.42 16.78 1.98
C ALA A 198 -9.72 15.71 3.04
N THR A 199 -10.96 15.23 3.05
CA THR A 199 -11.38 14.09 3.89
C THR A 199 -11.22 12.78 3.14
N MET A 200 -10.50 11.84 3.73
CA MET A 200 -10.45 10.44 3.31
C MET A 200 -11.41 9.60 4.15
N ARG A 201 -12.04 8.59 3.54
CA ARG A 201 -12.97 7.66 4.18
C ARG A 201 -12.51 6.23 3.94
N VAL A 202 -12.44 5.42 4.99
CA VAL A 202 -12.12 3.99 4.90
C VAL A 202 -13.36 3.22 4.48
N GLU A 203 -13.23 2.39 3.44
CA GLU A 203 -14.31 1.52 2.93
C GLU A 203 -14.07 0.03 3.21
N SER A 204 -12.86 -0.35 3.60
CA SER A 204 -12.55 -1.73 3.98
C SER A 204 -11.87 -1.80 5.35
N PRO A 205 -12.62 -1.51 6.43
CA PRO A 205 -12.04 -1.33 7.77
C PRO A 205 -11.47 -2.62 8.39
N ALA A 206 -11.84 -3.79 7.85
CA ALA A 206 -11.27 -5.06 8.28
C ALA A 206 -10.03 -5.48 7.49
N HIS A 207 -9.67 -4.78 6.41
CA HIS A 207 -8.42 -5.04 5.70
C HIS A 207 -7.24 -4.76 6.65
N PRO A 208 -6.22 -5.64 6.73
CA PRO A 208 -5.10 -5.47 7.65
C PRO A 208 -4.40 -4.11 7.54
N SER A 209 -4.35 -3.52 6.34
CA SER A 209 -3.77 -2.18 6.14
C SER A 209 -4.56 -1.00 6.67
N MET A 210 -5.80 -1.24 7.09
CA MET A 210 -6.66 -0.24 7.73
C MET A 210 -6.70 -0.40 9.26
N GLU A 211 -6.02 -1.40 9.84
CA GLU A 211 -5.98 -1.57 11.28
C GLU A 211 -5.31 -0.36 11.96
N GLY A 212 -6.02 0.27 12.89
CA GLY A 212 -5.53 1.47 13.59
C GLY A 212 -5.69 2.78 12.80
N VAL A 213 -6.19 2.72 11.56
CA VAL A 213 -6.51 3.91 10.76
C VAL A 213 -7.91 4.41 11.11
N PRO A 214 -8.12 5.73 11.37
CA PRO A 214 -9.44 6.28 11.58
C PRO A 214 -10.35 6.08 10.37
N LEU A 215 -11.64 5.74 10.59
CA LEU A 215 -12.61 5.56 9.50
C LEU A 215 -12.81 6.80 8.63
N VAL A 216 -12.60 7.98 9.23
CA VAL A 216 -12.67 9.28 8.56
C VAL A 216 -11.48 10.09 9.03
N TRP A 217 -10.70 10.62 8.10
CA TRP A 217 -9.51 11.39 8.44
C TRP A 217 -9.24 12.51 7.43
N GLU A 218 -9.09 13.74 7.92
CA GLU A 218 -8.67 14.91 7.16
C GLU A 218 -7.13 14.98 7.05
N ARG A 219 -6.63 15.18 5.84
CA ARG A 219 -5.18 15.32 5.56
C ARG A 219 -4.94 16.47 4.58
N TRP A 220 -3.76 17.10 4.66
CA TRP A 220 -3.25 18.01 3.64
C TRP A 220 -2.33 17.22 2.71
N ASP A 221 -2.62 17.21 1.41
CA ASP A 221 -1.84 16.45 0.42
C ASP A 221 -2.10 16.94 -1.01
N GLU A 222 -1.48 16.29 -2.00
CA GLU A 222 -1.77 16.42 -3.42
C GLU A 222 -2.70 15.29 -3.89
N TRP A 223 -3.94 15.63 -4.29
CA TRP A 223 -4.99 14.65 -4.58
C TRP A 223 -5.08 14.30 -6.07
N TYR A 224 -4.77 13.06 -6.42
CA TYR A 224 -4.75 12.61 -7.81
C TYR A 224 -6.14 12.37 -8.36
N ASN A 225 -6.41 12.96 -9.52
CA ASN A 225 -7.48 12.55 -10.42
C ASN A 225 -6.96 11.48 -11.37
N TYR A 226 -7.83 10.54 -11.71
CA TYR A 226 -7.49 9.39 -12.54
C TYR A 226 -8.20 9.43 -13.90
N THR A 227 -7.65 8.70 -14.88
CA THR A 227 -8.25 8.60 -16.22
C THR A 227 -9.57 7.83 -16.24
N LEU A 228 -9.81 6.98 -15.24
CA LEU A 228 -11.04 6.24 -14.99
C LEU A 228 -11.17 5.95 -13.49
N ASN A 229 -12.37 5.58 -13.04
CA ASN A 229 -12.58 5.08 -11.69
C ASN A 229 -12.22 3.58 -11.64
N PRO A 230 -11.27 3.14 -10.78
CA PRO A 230 -10.78 1.77 -10.77
C PRO A 230 -11.68 0.76 -10.04
N ARG A 231 -12.75 1.20 -9.35
CA ARG A 231 -13.54 0.38 -8.41
C ARG A 231 -14.01 -0.95 -8.97
N GLU A 232 -14.36 -1.02 -10.25
CA GLU A 232 -14.81 -2.27 -10.89
C GLU A 232 -13.71 -3.35 -10.99
N ASN A 233 -12.44 -2.94 -10.95
CA ASN A 233 -11.28 -3.81 -11.15
C ASN A 233 -10.48 -4.03 -9.85
N VAL A 234 -10.70 -3.22 -8.82
CA VAL A 234 -9.89 -3.25 -7.58
C VAL A 234 -10.76 -3.25 -6.34
N HIS A 235 -10.22 -3.78 -5.24
CA HIS A 235 -10.83 -3.66 -3.94
C HIS A 235 -10.47 -2.30 -3.31
N VAL A 236 -11.44 -1.40 -3.25
CA VAL A 236 -11.25 -0.04 -2.70
C VAL A 236 -11.08 -0.10 -1.17
N LEU A 237 -10.00 0.49 -0.68
CA LEU A 237 -9.69 0.59 0.75
C LEU A 237 -10.09 1.94 1.32
N MET A 238 -9.89 3.01 0.54
CA MET A 238 -10.27 4.37 0.90
C MET A 238 -10.78 5.17 -0.30
N THR A 239 -11.70 6.10 -0.04
CA THR A 239 -12.15 7.14 -0.98
C THR A 239 -11.85 8.55 -0.47
N LEU A 240 -11.74 9.50 -1.39
CA LEU A 240 -11.70 10.94 -1.13
C LEU A 240 -13.10 11.54 -1.23
N ASP A 241 -13.45 12.40 -0.28
CA ASP A 241 -14.70 13.16 -0.30
C ASP A 241 -14.50 14.47 -1.07
N GLU A 242 -14.85 14.49 -2.36
CA GLU A 242 -14.72 15.67 -3.22
C GLU A 242 -15.57 16.87 -2.76
N SER A 243 -16.52 16.71 -1.83
CA SER A 243 -17.25 17.84 -1.26
C SER A 243 -16.41 18.68 -0.29
N THR A 244 -15.27 18.14 0.16
CA THR A 244 -14.39 18.75 1.17
C THR A 244 -13.22 19.52 0.57
N TYR A 245 -13.01 19.44 -0.74
CA TYR A 245 -11.95 20.12 -1.46
C TYR A 245 -12.42 20.57 -2.85
N THR A 246 -11.55 21.21 -3.65
CA THR A 246 -11.91 21.70 -4.99
C THR A 246 -10.96 21.18 -6.06
N GLY A 247 -11.50 20.94 -7.26
CA GLY A 247 -10.73 20.50 -8.43
C GLY A 247 -10.56 18.99 -8.57
N GLY A 248 -11.27 18.20 -7.75
CA GLY A 248 -11.56 16.81 -8.04
C GLY A 248 -12.38 16.66 -9.33
N THR A 249 -12.16 15.56 -10.05
CA THR A 249 -12.85 15.26 -11.31
C THR A 249 -13.43 13.84 -11.35
N MET A 250 -13.37 13.11 -10.24
CA MET A 250 -13.85 11.73 -10.12
C MET A 250 -15.33 11.67 -9.72
N GLY A 251 -15.85 12.73 -9.09
CA GLY A 251 -17.26 12.85 -8.74
C GLY A 251 -17.60 12.30 -7.35
N GLU A 252 -18.76 11.66 -7.22
CA GLU A 252 -19.25 11.12 -5.93
C GLU A 252 -18.38 9.96 -5.42
N ASP A 253 -17.66 9.28 -6.31
CA ASP A 253 -16.81 8.15 -5.98
C ASP A 253 -15.38 8.39 -6.50
N HIS A 254 -14.48 8.62 -5.54
CA HIS A 254 -13.06 8.89 -5.80
C HIS A 254 -12.17 7.93 -5.00
N PRO A 255 -11.94 6.69 -5.47
CA PRO A 255 -10.98 5.79 -4.85
C PRO A 255 -9.59 6.42 -4.80
N ILE A 256 -8.94 6.36 -3.64
CA ILE A 256 -7.60 6.94 -3.41
C ILE A 256 -6.60 5.91 -2.86
N ALA A 257 -7.10 4.81 -2.28
CA ALA A 257 -6.29 3.66 -1.92
C ALA A 257 -7.06 2.38 -2.24
N TRP A 258 -6.36 1.38 -2.77
CA TRP A 258 -6.97 0.10 -3.16
C TRP A 258 -5.96 -1.03 -3.09
N CYS A 259 -6.46 -2.25 -3.23
CA CYS A 259 -5.65 -3.44 -3.38
C CYS A 259 -6.30 -4.42 -4.35
N GLN A 260 -5.50 -5.36 -4.85
CA GLN A 260 -5.97 -6.43 -5.71
C GLN A 260 -5.02 -7.63 -5.66
N ASN A 261 -5.56 -8.83 -5.90
CA ASN A 261 -4.73 -9.95 -6.32
C ASN A 261 -4.63 -9.89 -7.85
N PHE A 262 -3.42 -9.84 -8.38
CA PHE A 262 -3.20 -9.59 -9.80
C PHE A 262 -2.25 -10.64 -10.38
N GLU A 263 -2.78 -11.47 -11.28
CA GLU A 263 -2.04 -12.52 -12.00
C GLU A 263 -1.14 -13.39 -11.10
N GLY A 264 -1.61 -13.74 -9.90
CA GLY A 264 -0.89 -14.57 -8.92
C GLY A 264 -0.25 -13.77 -7.78
N GLY A 265 0.08 -12.50 -7.99
CA GLY A 265 0.69 -11.62 -6.99
C GLY A 265 -0.31 -10.76 -6.24
N ARG A 266 0.21 -9.91 -5.35
CA ARG A 266 -0.57 -8.94 -4.55
C ARG A 266 -0.15 -7.52 -4.88
N SER A 267 -1.10 -6.64 -5.14
CA SER A 267 -0.86 -5.22 -5.37
C SER A 267 -1.61 -4.37 -4.35
N TRP A 268 -0.94 -3.39 -3.77
CA TRP A 268 -1.52 -2.40 -2.87
C TRP A 268 -1.10 -1.00 -3.30
N TYR A 269 -2.06 -0.07 -3.40
CA TYR A 269 -1.81 1.30 -3.83
C TYR A 269 -2.34 2.31 -2.82
N GLN A 270 -1.58 3.39 -2.63
CA GLN A 270 -1.97 4.57 -1.84
C GLN A 270 -1.62 5.84 -2.62
N GLY A 271 -2.65 6.59 -3.01
CA GLY A 271 -2.51 7.83 -3.77
C GLY A 271 -2.11 9.04 -2.93
N ALA A 272 -2.32 9.02 -1.62
CA ALA A 272 -1.79 10.03 -0.70
C ALA A 272 -0.28 9.86 -0.46
N GLY A 273 0.37 10.87 0.11
CA GLY A 273 1.77 10.82 0.52
C GLY A 273 2.74 11.69 -0.28
N HIS A 274 2.24 12.73 -0.98
CA HIS A 274 3.09 13.68 -1.71
C HIS A 274 3.95 14.54 -0.78
N VAL A 275 3.36 14.96 0.34
CA VAL A 275 4.01 15.89 1.27
C VAL A 275 4.95 15.14 2.20
N GLU A 276 6.15 15.69 2.42
CA GLU A 276 7.19 15.11 3.27
C GLU A 276 6.68 14.79 4.69
N GLU A 277 5.79 15.63 5.23
CA GLU A 277 5.19 15.43 6.54
C GLU A 277 4.42 14.11 6.68
N SER A 278 3.90 13.55 5.58
CA SER A 278 3.23 12.24 5.58
C SER A 278 4.14 11.14 6.09
N TRP A 279 5.44 11.23 5.81
CA TRP A 279 6.45 10.21 6.14
C TRP A 279 6.98 10.32 7.57
N THR A 280 6.36 11.18 8.39
CA THR A 280 6.53 11.23 9.84
C THR A 280 5.22 11.04 10.61
N ASP A 281 4.10 10.93 9.90
CA ASP A 281 2.78 10.72 10.49
C ASP A 281 2.60 9.24 10.87
N PRO A 282 2.42 8.92 12.17
CA PRO A 282 2.37 7.53 12.61
C PRO A 282 1.19 6.75 12.05
N THR A 283 0.05 7.39 11.80
CA THR A 283 -1.13 6.71 11.26
C THR A 283 -0.95 6.43 9.77
N PHE A 284 -0.35 7.36 9.02
CA PHE A 284 -0.01 7.14 7.61
C PHE A 284 1.06 6.04 7.45
N LEU A 285 2.14 6.13 8.23
CA LEU A 285 3.19 5.10 8.25
C LEU A 285 2.64 3.72 8.66
N THR A 286 1.69 3.66 9.59
CA THR A 286 1.01 2.40 9.94
C THR A 286 0.27 1.82 8.73
N SER A 287 -0.48 2.64 7.99
CA SER A 287 -1.16 2.19 6.77
C SER A 287 -0.19 1.64 5.72
N VAL A 288 0.92 2.34 5.48
CA VAL A 288 1.95 1.92 4.51
C VAL A 288 2.64 0.63 4.97
N LEU A 289 3.09 0.56 6.23
CA LEU A 289 3.71 -0.64 6.81
C LEU A 289 2.81 -1.86 6.62
N ARG A 290 1.53 -1.74 6.98
CA ARG A 290 0.59 -2.86 6.87
C ARG A 290 0.25 -3.22 5.42
N GLY A 291 0.30 -2.26 4.50
CA GLY A 291 0.22 -2.51 3.06
C GLY A 291 1.42 -3.32 2.55
N VAL A 292 2.63 -2.97 2.99
CA VAL A 292 3.86 -3.73 2.73
C VAL A 292 3.77 -5.14 3.33
N GLU A 293 3.36 -5.29 4.58
CA GLU A 293 3.20 -6.60 5.23
C GLU A 293 2.15 -7.47 4.51
N TRP A 294 1.05 -6.87 4.04
CA TRP A 294 0.01 -7.61 3.32
C TRP A 294 0.50 -8.10 1.96
N THR A 295 1.19 -7.23 1.19
CA THR A 295 1.78 -7.63 -0.10
C THR A 295 2.90 -8.64 0.07
N ALA A 296 3.67 -8.56 1.17
CA ALA A 296 4.70 -9.53 1.55
C ALA A 296 4.15 -10.86 2.13
N GLY A 297 2.83 -11.02 2.23
CA GLY A 297 2.20 -12.24 2.75
C GLY A 297 2.36 -12.45 4.26
N LYS A 298 2.80 -11.43 5.00
CA LYS A 298 3.00 -11.48 6.46
C LYS A 298 1.69 -11.32 7.23
N VAL A 299 0.71 -10.67 6.61
CA VAL A 299 -0.66 -10.59 7.11
C VAL A 299 -1.66 -10.91 6.00
N SER A 300 -2.85 -11.36 6.39
CA SER A 300 -3.99 -11.65 5.50
C SER A 300 -5.29 -11.37 6.25
N GLY A 301 -6.39 -11.15 5.51
CA GLY A 301 -7.71 -10.95 6.09
C GLY A 301 -8.47 -9.81 5.42
N GLY A 302 -9.60 -9.43 6.02
CA GLY A 302 -10.46 -8.35 5.52
C GLY A 302 -11.04 -8.59 4.13
N GLY A 303 -11.23 -9.86 3.78
CA GLY A 303 -11.68 -10.28 2.45
C GLY A 303 -10.59 -10.30 1.38
N ASN A 304 -9.31 -10.19 1.76
CA ASN A 304 -8.18 -10.51 0.89
C ASN A 304 -8.24 -9.83 -0.50
N CYS A 305 -8.75 -8.60 -0.54
CA CYS A 305 -8.90 -7.79 -1.75
C CYS A 305 -9.73 -8.43 -2.88
N VAL A 306 -10.69 -9.30 -2.53
CA VAL A 306 -11.66 -9.83 -3.50
C VAL A 306 -12.63 -8.73 -3.95
N THR A 307 -13.10 -8.82 -5.19
CA THR A 307 -14.15 -7.95 -5.75
C THR A 307 -15.38 -8.75 -6.15
N TRP A 308 -16.53 -8.08 -6.26
CA TRP A 308 -17.75 -8.71 -6.79
C TRP A 308 -17.54 -9.20 -8.22
N SER A 309 -16.95 -8.35 -9.07
CA SER A 309 -16.57 -8.65 -10.46
C SER A 309 -15.70 -9.91 -10.59
N GLU A 310 -14.72 -10.11 -9.69
CA GLU A 310 -13.91 -11.33 -9.67
C GLU A 310 -14.76 -12.59 -9.45
N VAL A 311 -15.67 -12.55 -8.46
CA VAL A 311 -16.52 -13.70 -8.13
C VAL A 311 -17.57 -13.96 -9.22
N ASP A 312 -18.10 -12.91 -9.82
CA ASP A 312 -19.03 -13.02 -10.94
C ASP A 312 -18.37 -13.63 -12.17
N GLY A 313 -17.12 -13.25 -12.47
CA GLY A 313 -16.33 -13.86 -13.53
C GLY A 313 -16.17 -15.38 -13.35
N LEU A 314 -15.88 -15.83 -12.11
CA LEU A 314 -15.82 -17.26 -11.80
C LEU A 314 -17.16 -17.98 -12.01
N VAL A 315 -18.27 -17.32 -11.67
CA VAL A 315 -19.62 -17.86 -11.88
C VAL A 315 -20.01 -17.91 -13.35
N ASP A 316 -19.62 -16.91 -14.13
CA ASP A 316 -19.85 -16.85 -15.57
C ASP A 316 -19.06 -17.95 -16.31
N ASP A 317 -17.79 -18.16 -15.96
CA ASP A 317 -16.97 -19.26 -16.48
C ASP A 317 -17.61 -20.63 -16.22
N LEU A 318 -18.19 -20.83 -15.02
CA LEU A 318 -18.99 -22.03 -14.71
C LEU A 318 -20.26 -22.12 -15.56
N GLY A 319 -20.89 -20.97 -15.85
CA GLY A 319 -22.08 -20.84 -16.68
C GLY A 319 -21.87 -21.28 -18.13
N ASP A 320 -20.68 -21.04 -18.67
CA ASP A 320 -20.26 -21.47 -20.00
C ASP A 320 -20.05 -22.99 -20.11
N GLY A 321 -19.87 -23.66 -18.97
CA GLY A 321 -19.88 -25.10 -18.83
C GLY A 321 -21.20 -25.79 -19.23
N HIS A 322 -21.29 -27.09 -18.90
CA HIS A 322 -22.39 -27.96 -19.33
C HIS A 322 -23.12 -28.63 -18.18
N GLY A 323 -24.43 -28.84 -18.37
CA GLY A 323 -25.25 -29.64 -17.46
C GLY A 323 -25.32 -29.07 -16.04
N ARG A 324 -24.55 -29.68 -15.13
CA ARG A 324 -24.56 -29.39 -13.70
C ARG A 324 -23.93 -28.04 -13.38
N ASP A 325 -22.80 -27.69 -14.00
CA ASP A 325 -22.07 -26.47 -13.66
C ASP A 325 -22.88 -25.24 -14.06
N ARG A 326 -23.46 -25.25 -15.26
CA ARG A 326 -24.42 -24.22 -15.70
C ARG A 326 -25.64 -24.08 -14.78
N ALA A 327 -26.10 -25.17 -14.16
CA ALA A 327 -27.20 -25.11 -13.20
C ALA A 327 -26.74 -24.55 -11.85
N ALA A 328 -25.53 -24.90 -11.40
CA ALA A 328 -24.90 -24.35 -10.20
C ALA A 328 -24.67 -22.84 -10.34
N ALA A 329 -24.09 -22.39 -11.46
CA ALA A 329 -23.85 -20.98 -11.77
C ALA A 329 -25.12 -20.13 -11.63
N LYS A 330 -26.26 -20.59 -12.20
CA LYS A 330 -27.55 -19.89 -12.05
C LYS A 330 -28.05 -19.78 -10.61
N VAL A 331 -27.80 -20.80 -9.79
CA VAL A 331 -28.24 -20.81 -8.39
C VAL A 331 -27.34 -19.90 -7.56
N ILE A 332 -26.03 -20.00 -7.75
CA ILE A 332 -25.03 -19.22 -7.01
C ILE A 332 -25.10 -17.75 -7.41
N GLY A 333 -25.07 -17.44 -8.72
CA GLY A 333 -25.16 -16.07 -9.23
C GLY A 333 -26.38 -15.32 -8.69
N LYS A 334 -27.56 -15.96 -8.65
CA LYS A 334 -28.75 -15.33 -8.03
C LYS A 334 -28.58 -15.01 -6.54
N GLN A 335 -27.79 -15.79 -5.80
CA GLN A 335 -27.50 -15.47 -4.41
C GLN A 335 -26.47 -14.35 -4.31
N LEU A 336 -25.47 -14.31 -5.21
CA LEU A 336 -24.49 -13.22 -5.27
C LEU A 336 -25.17 -11.89 -5.62
N ASP A 337 -26.00 -11.83 -6.67
CA ASP A 337 -26.81 -10.65 -7.02
C ASP A 337 -27.58 -10.11 -5.80
N LYS A 338 -28.14 -11.03 -5.01
CA LYS A 338 -28.91 -10.68 -3.82
C LYS A 338 -28.02 -10.19 -2.68
N ALA A 339 -26.83 -10.77 -2.52
CA ALA A 339 -25.87 -10.35 -1.52
C ALA A 339 -25.32 -8.95 -1.84
N GLU A 340 -24.96 -8.70 -3.09
CA GLU A 340 -24.49 -7.41 -3.57
C GLU A 340 -25.56 -6.32 -3.41
N GLN A 341 -26.81 -6.57 -3.85
CA GLN A 341 -27.94 -5.66 -3.61
C GLN A 341 -28.18 -5.35 -2.12
N LEU A 342 -27.81 -6.26 -1.21
CA LEU A 342 -27.89 -6.01 0.23
C LEU A 342 -26.71 -5.18 0.72
N ALA A 343 -25.51 -5.41 0.17
CA ALA A 343 -24.32 -4.59 0.45
C ALA A 343 -24.55 -3.15 0.00
N ASP A 344 -24.97 -2.93 -1.25
CA ASP A 344 -25.27 -1.61 -1.83
C ASP A 344 -26.40 -0.85 -1.11
N ALA A 345 -27.24 -1.58 -0.37
CA ALA A 345 -28.33 -1.02 0.41
C ALA A 345 -27.96 -0.86 1.91
N ASP A 346 -26.67 -0.76 2.21
CA ASP A 346 -26.06 -0.60 3.54
C ASP A 346 -26.57 -1.66 4.54
N LYS A 347 -26.66 -2.92 4.10
CA LYS A 347 -27.07 -4.07 4.95
C LYS A 347 -26.01 -5.16 4.95
N PRO A 348 -24.76 -4.87 5.32
CA PRO A 348 -23.67 -5.84 5.22
C PRO A 348 -23.92 -7.11 6.04
N TRP A 349 -24.53 -7.03 7.25
CA TRP A 349 -24.90 -8.23 8.02
C TRP A 349 -25.87 -9.17 7.28
N LYS A 350 -26.73 -8.64 6.41
CA LYS A 350 -27.64 -9.46 5.60
C LYS A 350 -26.92 -10.03 4.39
N ALA A 351 -26.02 -9.26 3.78
CA ALA A 351 -25.14 -9.74 2.70
C ALA A 351 -24.30 -10.93 3.19
N VAL A 352 -23.66 -10.81 4.36
CA VAL A 352 -22.89 -11.89 5.01
C VAL A 352 -23.70 -13.19 5.10
N LEU A 353 -24.96 -13.13 5.57
CA LEU A 353 -25.79 -14.33 5.70
C LEU A 353 -26.03 -15.02 4.34
N VAL A 354 -26.26 -14.22 3.29
CA VAL A 354 -26.44 -14.74 1.94
C VAL A 354 -25.13 -15.33 1.42
N LEU A 355 -24.01 -14.62 1.55
CA LEU A 355 -22.68 -15.06 1.10
C LEU A 355 -22.27 -16.38 1.76
N ARG A 356 -22.39 -16.51 3.09
CA ARG A 356 -22.08 -17.77 3.79
C ARG A 356 -22.95 -18.95 3.33
N THR A 357 -24.19 -18.67 2.91
CA THR A 357 -25.04 -19.69 2.28
C THR A 357 -24.55 -20.02 0.87
N SER A 358 -24.13 -19.03 0.11
CA SER A 358 -23.57 -19.18 -1.24
C SER A 358 -22.27 -19.99 -1.25
N ALA A 359 -21.37 -19.79 -0.29
CA ALA A 359 -20.13 -20.56 -0.16
C ALA A 359 -20.42 -22.06 0.03
N VAL A 360 -21.35 -22.39 0.93
CA VAL A 360 -21.81 -23.78 1.11
C VAL A 360 -22.43 -24.36 -0.17
N LEU A 361 -23.12 -23.54 -0.97
CA LEU A 361 -23.66 -23.97 -2.26
C LEU A 361 -22.55 -24.19 -3.30
N ALA A 362 -21.48 -23.40 -3.29
CA ALA A 362 -20.31 -23.60 -4.15
C ALA A 362 -19.72 -25.00 -3.91
N ASP A 363 -19.40 -25.36 -2.66
CA ASP A 363 -18.91 -26.70 -2.29
C ASP A 363 -19.85 -27.83 -2.70
N ALA A 364 -21.15 -27.62 -2.48
CA ALA A 364 -22.12 -28.68 -2.70
C ALA A 364 -22.39 -28.92 -4.19
N LEU A 365 -22.34 -27.86 -5.01
CA LEU A 365 -22.82 -27.89 -6.38
C LEU A 365 -21.69 -27.96 -7.41
N VAL A 366 -20.57 -27.27 -7.18
CA VAL A 366 -19.40 -27.22 -8.06
C VAL A 366 -18.37 -28.26 -7.59
N ARG A 367 -17.66 -28.91 -8.52
CA ARG A 367 -16.74 -30.01 -8.20
C ARG A 367 -15.29 -29.63 -8.42
N GLY A 368 -14.43 -30.21 -7.57
CA GLY A 368 -12.98 -30.05 -7.67
C GLY A 368 -12.56 -28.61 -7.40
N ASP A 369 -11.37 -28.28 -7.86
CA ASP A 369 -10.68 -27.02 -7.55
C ASP A 369 -11.51 -25.77 -7.87
N ALA A 370 -12.36 -25.81 -8.90
CA ALA A 370 -13.25 -24.68 -9.22
C ALA A 370 -14.31 -24.41 -8.14
N GLY A 371 -14.75 -25.44 -7.41
CA GLY A 371 -15.67 -25.29 -6.28
C GLY A 371 -14.96 -24.69 -5.07
N ASP A 372 -13.76 -25.19 -4.77
CA ASP A 372 -12.94 -24.72 -3.65
C ASP A 372 -12.55 -23.24 -3.84
N VAL A 373 -12.07 -22.87 -5.05
CA VAL A 373 -11.75 -21.48 -5.39
C VAL A 373 -12.97 -20.56 -5.27
N LEU A 374 -14.13 -20.99 -5.79
CA LEU A 374 -15.34 -20.19 -5.70
C LEU A 374 -15.82 -20.04 -4.25
N HIS A 375 -15.74 -21.09 -3.43
CA HIS A 375 -16.03 -21.02 -2.01
C HIS A 375 -15.17 -19.95 -1.34
N ASP A 376 -13.85 -20.07 -1.48
CA ASP A 376 -12.89 -19.21 -0.79
C ASP A 376 -13.13 -17.74 -1.13
N LYS A 377 -13.39 -17.44 -2.41
CA LYS A 377 -13.69 -16.08 -2.86
C LYS A 377 -15.02 -15.52 -2.35
N ILE A 378 -16.05 -16.35 -2.25
CA ILE A 378 -17.33 -15.95 -1.63
C ILE A 378 -17.15 -15.73 -0.12
N ASP A 379 -16.33 -16.53 0.53
CA ASP A 379 -16.03 -16.39 1.95
C ASP A 379 -15.20 -15.13 2.24
N ASP A 380 -14.26 -14.79 1.36
CA ASP A 380 -13.54 -13.52 1.36
C ASP A 380 -14.51 -12.32 1.25
N LEU A 381 -15.49 -12.37 0.34
CA LEU A 381 -16.53 -11.34 0.25
C LEU A 381 -17.32 -11.25 1.56
N ALA A 382 -17.64 -12.39 2.18
CA ALA A 382 -18.35 -12.43 3.44
C ALA A 382 -17.54 -11.80 4.58
N ASP A 383 -16.22 -11.98 4.58
CA ASP A 383 -15.34 -11.38 5.59
C ASP A 383 -15.18 -9.88 5.41
N TRP A 384 -15.10 -9.39 4.17
CA TRP A 384 -15.15 -7.95 3.90
C TRP A 384 -16.45 -7.33 4.41
N GLN A 385 -17.61 -7.90 4.04
CA GLN A 385 -18.91 -7.42 4.47
C GLN A 385 -19.08 -7.49 5.99
N LYS A 386 -18.58 -8.54 6.64
CA LYS A 386 -18.56 -8.63 8.11
C LYS A 386 -17.75 -7.49 8.73
N GLY A 387 -16.63 -7.12 8.12
CA GLY A 387 -15.80 -6.00 8.54
C GLY A 387 -16.55 -4.66 8.53
N LEU A 388 -17.20 -4.35 7.41
CA LEU A 388 -18.10 -3.18 7.30
C LEU A 388 -19.13 -3.16 8.43
N ALA A 389 -19.83 -4.29 8.61
CA ALA A 389 -20.89 -4.43 9.58
C ALA A 389 -20.43 -4.28 11.04
N GLN A 390 -19.18 -4.64 11.34
CA GLN A 390 -18.57 -4.47 12.66
C GLN A 390 -18.09 -3.03 12.89
N ALA A 391 -17.66 -2.33 11.85
CA ALA A 391 -17.31 -0.92 11.90
C ALA A 391 -18.54 0.00 11.95
N GLY A 392 -19.75 -0.53 11.70
CA GLY A 392 -20.98 0.25 11.64
C GLY A 392 -21.11 1.06 10.35
N LEU A 393 -20.43 0.59 9.29
CA LEU A 393 -20.56 1.09 7.92
C LEU A 393 -21.68 0.36 7.18
#